data_AF-A0A327LMX5-F1
#
_entry.id   AF-A0A327LMX5-F1
#
_cell.length_a   1.000
_cell.length_b   1.000
_cell.length_c   1.000
_cell.angle_alpha   90.00
_cell.angle_beta   90.00
_cell.angle_gamma   90.00
#
_symmetry.space_group_name_H-M   'P 1'
#
loop_
_entity.id
_entity.type
_entity.pdbx_description
1 polymer ?
#
loop_
_entity_poly.entity_id
_entity_poly.type
_entity_poly.pdbx_seq_one_letter_code
_entity_poly.pdbx_strand_id
1 'polypeptide(L)'
;MAKIIGVFRNVVFLGWLVAILFATTVTAGLWAAKMTLTVGTMSATAGATALAHRKQLAKAVARTKAKARLRRAIVAIPVAGLGAIAYFEEQDYQEWREDNPEGTRQQYACEVASLTAEVVDEVLQDLPEVVRPSPSTVLAKLPTCD
;
A
#
# COMPACT_ATOMS: atom_id res chain seq x y z
N MET A 1 19.57 -50.48 77.78
CA MET A 1 20.33 -49.55 76.92
C MET A 1 20.00 -49.67 75.43
N ALA A 2 19.87 -50.87 74.84
CA ALA A 2 19.59 -51.04 73.41
C ALA A 2 18.26 -50.39 72.89
N LYS A 3 17.18 -50.41 73.69
CA LYS A 3 15.91 -49.75 73.32
C LYS A 3 16.02 -48.23 73.22
N ILE A 4 16.83 -47.58 74.07
CA ILE A 4 17.00 -46.12 74.10
C ILE A 4 17.81 -45.65 72.88
N ILE A 5 18.86 -46.39 72.50
CA ILE A 5 19.67 -46.11 71.29
C ILE A 5 18.84 -46.31 70.01
N GLY A 6 17.97 -47.32 69.97
CA GLY A 6 17.06 -47.55 68.84
C GLY A 6 16.03 -46.43 68.65
N VAL A 7 15.46 -45.93 69.74
CA VAL A 7 14.52 -44.79 69.71
C VAL A 7 15.22 -43.51 69.26
N PHE A 8 16.44 -43.23 69.77
CA PHE A 8 17.22 -42.06 69.37
C PHE A 8 17.53 -42.06 67.87
N ARG A 9 17.95 -43.22 67.31
CA ARG A 9 18.20 -43.38 65.88
C ARG A 9 16.95 -43.14 65.03
N ASN A 10 15.79 -43.58 65.51
CA ASN A 10 14.52 -43.40 64.81
C ASN A 10 14.07 -41.93 64.80
N VAL A 11 14.28 -41.19 65.89
CA VAL A 11 13.94 -39.76 65.98
C VAL A 11 14.83 -38.92 65.06
N VAL A 12 16.14 -39.21 65.01
CA VAL A 12 17.07 -38.53 64.10
C VAL A 12 16.71 -38.82 62.64
N PHE A 13 16.37 -40.07 62.32
CA PHE A 13 15.93 -40.45 60.98
C PHE A 13 14.63 -39.74 60.58
N LEU A 14 13.64 -39.68 61.48
CA LEU A 14 12.37 -38.98 61.24
C LEU A 14 12.57 -37.48 61.02
N GLY A 15 13.42 -36.85 61.83
CA GLY A 15 13.76 -35.42 61.68
C GLY A 15 14.43 -35.12 60.34
N TRP A 16 15.33 -35.98 59.88
CA TRP A 16 16.00 -35.81 58.60
C TRP A 16 15.03 -35.98 57.41
N LEU A 17 14.12 -36.95 57.52
CA LEU A 17 13.08 -37.19 56.52
C LEU A 17 12.12 -36.00 56.40
N VAL A 18 11.71 -35.42 57.53
CA VAL A 18 10.89 -34.20 57.57
C VAL A 18 11.63 -33.02 56.96
N ALA A 19 12.93 -32.85 57.24
CA ALA A 19 13.73 -31.77 56.67
C ALA A 19 13.85 -31.87 55.14
N ILE A 20 14.09 -33.07 54.59
CA ILE A 20 14.16 -33.31 53.14
C ILE A 20 12.78 -33.10 52.50
N LEU A 21 11.71 -33.59 53.13
CA LEU A 21 10.35 -33.40 52.64
C LEU A 21 9.97 -31.90 52.58
N PHE A 22 10.38 -31.13 53.58
CA PHE A 22 10.18 -29.69 53.60
C PHE A 22 11.00 -28.96 52.53
N ALA A 23 12.28 -29.33 52.35
CA ALA A 23 13.14 -28.73 51.33
C ALA A 23 12.64 -28.99 49.90
N THR A 24 12.14 -30.20 49.63
CA THR A 24 11.59 -30.57 48.31
C THR A 24 10.28 -29.85 48.00
N THR A 25 9.39 -29.66 48.99
CA THR A 25 8.14 -28.90 48.79
C THR A 25 8.39 -27.43 48.54
N VAL A 26 9.33 -26.80 49.25
CA VAL A 26 9.69 -25.38 49.03
C VAL A 26 10.29 -25.17 47.65
N THR A 27 11.20 -26.04 47.22
CA THR A 27 11.85 -25.91 45.90
C THR A 27 10.86 -26.16 44.76
N ALA A 28 9.97 -27.15 44.88
CA ALA A 28 8.89 -27.39 43.93
C ALA A 28 7.93 -26.19 43.83
N GLY A 29 7.57 -25.57 44.96
CA GLY A 29 6.72 -24.37 45.00
C GLY A 29 7.34 -23.17 44.28
N LEU A 30 8.64 -22.92 44.48
CA LEU A 30 9.36 -21.86 43.78
C LEU A 30 9.47 -22.12 42.27
N TRP A 31 9.65 -23.39 41.89
CA TRP A 31 9.74 -23.78 40.47
C TRP A 31 8.39 -23.60 39.76
N ALA A 32 7.31 -24.01 40.42
CA ALA A 32 5.94 -23.80 39.94
C ALA A 32 5.63 -22.30 39.77
N ALA A 33 5.99 -21.48 40.77
CA ALA A 33 5.78 -20.04 40.71
C ALA A 33 6.54 -19.40 39.53
N LYS A 34 7.79 -19.81 39.28
CA LYS A 34 8.58 -19.32 38.14
C LYS A 34 7.94 -19.70 36.80
N MET A 35 7.47 -20.93 36.65
CA MET A 35 6.80 -21.38 35.43
C MET A 35 5.51 -20.60 35.12
N THR A 36 4.70 -20.32 36.14
CA THR A 36 3.48 -19.51 35.98
C THR A 36 3.79 -18.09 35.50
N LEU A 37 4.84 -17.47 36.04
CA LEU A 37 5.28 -16.13 35.61
C LEU A 37 5.81 -16.15 34.17
N THR A 38 6.61 -17.15 33.79
CA THR A 38 7.13 -17.29 32.42
C THR A 38 5.99 -17.43 31.40
N VAL A 39 4.96 -18.23 31.69
CA VAL A 39 3.79 -18.36 30.80
C VAL A 39 3.03 -17.04 30.66
N GLY A 40 2.87 -16.27 31.74
CA GLY A 40 2.24 -14.95 31.69
C GLY A 40 3.01 -13.97 30.80
N THR A 41 4.34 -13.91 30.96
CA THR A 41 5.19 -13.05 30.13
C THR A 41 5.22 -13.50 28.66
N MET A 42 5.31 -14.81 28.40
CA MET A 42 5.27 -15.35 27.04
C MET A 42 3.93 -15.08 26.35
N SER A 43 2.80 -15.22 27.07
CA SER A 43 1.47 -14.91 26.53
C SER A 43 1.32 -13.43 26.19
N ALA A 44 1.83 -12.53 27.04
CA ALA A 44 1.81 -11.10 26.76
C ALA A 44 2.67 -10.73 25.54
N THR A 45 3.88 -11.30 25.42
CA THR A 45 4.74 -11.07 24.26
C THR A 45 4.16 -11.68 22.97
N ALA A 46 3.55 -12.86 23.04
CA ALA A 46 2.85 -13.50 21.91
C ALA A 46 1.65 -12.67 21.43
N GLY A 47 0.88 -12.08 22.36
CA GLY A 47 -0.18 -11.14 22.03
C GLY A 47 0.34 -9.88 21.33
N ALA A 48 1.42 -9.30 21.84
CA ALA A 48 2.04 -8.12 21.26
C ALA A 48 2.62 -8.39 19.86
N THR A 49 3.29 -9.53 19.65
CA THR A 49 3.83 -9.92 18.33
C THR A 49 2.72 -10.26 17.34
N ALA A 50 1.65 -10.94 17.76
CA ALA A 50 0.49 -11.19 16.92
C ALA A 50 -0.19 -9.89 16.46
N LEU A 51 -0.33 -8.90 17.35
CA LEU A 51 -0.87 -7.58 17.00
C LEU A 51 0.08 -6.81 16.07
N ALA A 52 1.39 -6.84 16.31
CA ALA A 52 2.38 -6.21 15.44
C ALA A 52 2.36 -6.84 14.03
N HIS A 53 2.31 -8.17 13.94
CA HIS A 53 2.24 -8.90 12.67
C HIS A 53 0.93 -8.60 11.92
N ARG A 54 -0.22 -8.56 12.61
CA ARG A 54 -1.49 -8.13 12.02
C ARG A 54 -1.42 -6.71 11.46
N LYS A 55 -0.79 -5.76 12.19
CA LYS A 55 -0.58 -4.39 11.71
C LYS A 55 0.33 -4.36 10.47
N GLN A 56 1.39 -5.17 10.43
CA GLN A 56 2.28 -5.26 9.27
C GLN A 56 1.56 -5.82 8.04
N LEU A 57 0.78 -6.89 8.21
CA LEU A 57 -0.03 -7.45 7.13
C LEU A 57 -1.08 -6.45 6.64
N ALA A 58 -1.80 -5.80 7.56
CA ALA A 58 -2.78 -4.77 7.20
C ALA A 58 -2.12 -3.61 6.43
N LYS A 59 -0.92 -3.17 6.84
CA LYS A 59 -0.15 -2.15 6.14
C LYS A 59 0.31 -2.63 4.76
N ALA A 60 0.73 -3.89 4.62
CA ALA A 60 1.11 -4.47 3.33
C ALA A 60 -0.09 -4.51 2.38
N VAL A 61 -1.24 -4.99 2.84
CA VAL A 61 -2.50 -5.01 2.07
C VAL A 61 -2.96 -3.60 1.72
N ALA A 62 -2.86 -2.65 2.65
CA ALA A 62 -3.22 -1.26 2.37
C ALA A 62 -2.30 -0.64 1.30
N ARG A 63 -0.99 -0.92 1.35
CA ARG A 63 -0.02 -0.48 0.34
C ARG A 63 -0.31 -1.08 -1.03
N THR A 64 -0.60 -2.38 -1.13
CA THR A 64 -0.92 -3.01 -2.43
C THR A 64 -2.22 -2.45 -3.00
N LYS A 65 -3.24 -2.25 -2.16
CA LYS A 65 -4.51 -1.62 -2.58
C LYS A 65 -4.31 -0.17 -3.04
N ALA A 66 -3.51 0.61 -2.32
CA ALA A 66 -3.18 1.98 -2.72
C ALA A 66 -2.41 2.03 -4.06
N LYS A 67 -1.43 1.14 -4.26
CA LYS A 67 -0.70 1.03 -5.53
C LYS A 67 -1.63 0.69 -6.69
N ALA A 68 -2.59 -0.21 -6.49
CA ALA A 68 -3.59 -0.54 -7.50
C ALA A 68 -4.51 0.65 -7.83
N ARG A 69 -4.97 1.40 -6.80
CA ARG A 69 -5.78 2.62 -7.00
C ARG A 69 -5.03 3.69 -7.80
N LEU A 70 -3.76 3.94 -7.45
CA LEU A 70 -2.93 4.91 -8.14
C LEU A 70 -2.72 4.52 -9.61
N ARG A 71 -2.44 3.24 -9.89
CA ARG A 71 -2.32 2.75 -11.28
C ARG A 71 -3.59 3.00 -12.10
N ARG A 72 -4.77 2.74 -11.52
CA ARG A 72 -6.05 3.01 -12.18
C ARG A 72 -6.26 4.49 -12.48
N ALA A 73 -5.89 5.36 -11.54
CA ALA A 73 -6.01 6.81 -11.72
C ALA A 73 -5.07 7.32 -12.84
N ILE A 74 -3.80 6.88 -12.85
CA ILE A 74 -2.82 7.31 -13.86
C ILE A 74 -3.26 6.90 -15.27
N VAL A 75 -3.75 5.67 -15.44
CA VAL A 75 -4.22 5.18 -16.75
C VAL A 75 -5.50 5.89 -17.21
N ALA A 76 -6.31 6.42 -16.28
CA ALA A 76 -7.52 7.16 -16.63
C ALA A 76 -7.22 8.56 -17.20
N ILE A 77 -6.08 9.19 -16.86
CA ILE A 77 -5.78 10.57 -17.27
C ILE A 77 -5.77 10.73 -18.81
N PRO A 78 -5.03 9.91 -19.60
CA PRO A 78 -5.06 10.04 -21.06
C PRO A 78 -6.44 9.75 -21.66
N VAL A 79 -7.17 8.77 -21.10
CA VAL A 79 -8.52 8.40 -21.60
C VAL A 79 -9.52 9.53 -21.37
N ALA A 80 -9.47 10.16 -20.19
CA ALA A 80 -10.28 11.33 -19.89
C ALA A 80 -9.90 12.51 -20.81
N GLY A 81 -8.61 12.72 -21.06
CA GLY A 81 -8.13 13.73 -22.01
C GLY A 81 -8.66 13.52 -23.43
N LEU A 82 -8.60 12.30 -23.96
CA LEU A 82 -9.16 11.98 -25.27
C LEU A 82 -10.68 12.20 -25.33
N GLY A 83 -11.40 11.83 -24.26
CA GLY A 83 -12.83 12.10 -24.16
C GLY A 83 -13.16 13.60 -24.15
N ALA A 84 -12.36 14.38 -23.43
CA ALA A 84 -12.50 15.84 -23.39
C ALA A 84 -12.23 16.47 -24.76
N ILE A 85 -11.14 16.06 -25.44
CA ILE A 85 -10.82 16.53 -26.80
C ILE A 85 -11.97 16.24 -27.75
N ALA A 86 -12.48 15.01 -27.78
CA ALA A 86 -13.59 14.65 -28.66
C ALA A 86 -14.88 15.44 -28.37
N TYR A 87 -15.13 15.77 -27.10
CA TYR A 87 -16.27 16.59 -26.71
C TYR A 87 -16.11 18.04 -27.18
N PHE A 88 -14.95 18.65 -26.94
CA PHE A 88 -14.66 20.01 -27.39
C PHE A 88 -14.66 20.13 -28.91
N GLU A 89 -14.05 19.18 -29.62
CA GLU A 89 -14.03 19.18 -31.09
C GLU A 89 -15.44 19.10 -31.71
N GLU A 90 -16.34 18.31 -31.11
CA GLU A 90 -17.72 18.26 -31.57
C GLU A 90 -18.46 19.56 -31.25
N GLN A 91 -18.24 20.16 -30.08
CA GLN A 91 -18.84 21.45 -29.73
C GLN A 91 -18.37 22.55 -30.70
N ASP A 92 -17.06 22.68 -30.91
CA ASP A 92 -16.44 23.66 -31.80
C ASP A 92 -16.92 23.48 -33.24
N TYR A 93 -17.08 22.23 -33.70
CA TYR A 93 -17.68 21.95 -35.01
C TYR A 93 -19.13 22.41 -35.11
N GLN A 94 -19.95 22.20 -34.08
CA GLN A 94 -21.35 22.66 -34.10
C GLN A 94 -21.43 24.20 -34.12
N GLU A 95 -20.58 24.88 -33.35
CA GLU A 95 -20.48 26.35 -33.37
C GLU A 95 -20.04 26.84 -34.76
N TRP A 96 -18.99 26.25 -35.33
CA TRP A 96 -18.53 26.57 -36.69
C TRP A 96 -19.61 26.34 -37.75
N ARG A 97 -20.46 25.33 -37.59
CA ARG A 97 -21.58 25.03 -38.50
C ARG A 97 -22.70 26.07 -38.47
N GLU A 98 -22.84 26.85 -37.41
CA GLU A 98 -23.82 27.94 -37.37
C GLU A 98 -23.50 28.99 -38.45
N ASP A 99 -22.21 29.27 -38.64
CA ASP A 99 -21.69 30.16 -39.67
C ASP A 99 -21.45 29.44 -41.02
N ASN A 100 -21.33 28.10 -40.99
CA ASN A 100 -21.06 27.25 -42.16
C ASN A 100 -22.13 26.15 -42.32
N PRO A 101 -23.37 26.50 -42.71
CA PRO A 101 -24.50 25.56 -42.69
C PRO A 101 -24.35 24.36 -43.64
N GLU A 102 -23.71 24.57 -44.80
CA GLU A 102 -23.39 23.54 -45.80
C GLU A 102 -21.98 22.94 -45.60
N GLY A 103 -21.28 23.38 -44.55
CA GLY A 103 -19.92 23.00 -44.24
C GLY A 103 -19.78 21.53 -43.85
N THR A 104 -18.73 20.88 -44.32
CA THR A 104 -18.40 19.48 -43.98
C THR A 104 -17.37 19.41 -42.85
N ARG A 105 -17.32 18.28 -42.13
CA ARG A 105 -16.26 18.01 -41.13
C ARG A 105 -14.85 18.09 -41.72
N GLN A 106 -14.68 17.76 -43.00
CA GLN A 106 -13.40 17.85 -43.69
C GLN A 106 -12.95 19.31 -43.84
N GLN A 107 -13.87 20.19 -44.24
CA GLN A 107 -13.59 21.63 -44.39
C GLN A 107 -13.22 22.26 -43.06
N TYR A 108 -14.00 21.98 -42.01
CA TYR A 108 -13.68 22.39 -40.64
C TYR A 108 -12.30 21.87 -40.20
N ALA A 109 -12.02 20.57 -40.38
CA ALA A 109 -10.73 20.00 -40.01
C ALA A 109 -9.55 20.64 -40.77
N CYS A 110 -9.77 21.07 -42.01
CA CYS A 110 -8.76 21.78 -42.79
C CYS A 110 -8.53 23.21 -42.32
N GLU A 111 -9.58 23.94 -41.95
CA GLU A 111 -9.47 25.27 -41.35
C GLU A 111 -8.75 25.22 -40.00
N VAL A 112 -9.10 24.25 -39.14
CA VAL A 112 -8.41 24.03 -37.87
C VAL A 112 -6.96 23.65 -38.11
N ALA A 113 -6.67 22.80 -39.10
CA ALA A 113 -5.29 22.40 -39.42
C ALA A 113 -4.44 23.59 -39.90
N SER A 114 -4.99 24.50 -40.72
CA SER A 114 -4.26 25.69 -41.14
C SER A 114 -3.97 26.62 -39.97
N LEU A 115 -4.96 26.88 -39.10
CA LEU A 115 -4.78 27.69 -37.90
C LEU A 115 -3.77 27.06 -36.93
N THR A 116 -3.83 25.73 -36.79
CA THR A 116 -2.88 24.98 -35.95
C THR A 116 -1.45 25.11 -36.48
N ALA A 117 -1.25 25.06 -37.79
CA ALA A 117 0.08 25.21 -38.39
C ALA A 117 0.69 26.60 -38.14
N GLU A 118 -0.13 27.64 -38.01
CA GLU A 118 0.33 28.99 -37.69
C GLU A 118 0.81 29.13 -36.24
N VAL A 119 0.14 28.44 -35.30
CA VAL A 119 0.41 28.60 -33.85
C VAL A 119 1.26 27.47 -33.25
N VAL A 120 1.56 26.41 -34.01
CA VAL A 120 2.23 25.21 -33.46
C VAL A 120 3.58 25.53 -32.82
N ASP A 121 4.39 26.39 -33.45
CA ASP A 121 5.72 26.72 -32.93
C ASP A 121 5.67 27.50 -31.62
N GLU A 122 4.67 28.38 -31.46
CA GLU A 122 4.43 29.13 -30.23
C GLU A 122 4.03 28.18 -29.10
N VAL A 123 3.03 27.33 -29.32
CA VAL A 123 2.55 26.37 -28.32
C VAL A 123 3.65 25.39 -27.91
N LEU A 124 4.48 24.94 -28.86
CA LEU A 124 5.57 24.02 -28.56
C LEU A 124 6.64 24.69 -27.69
N GLN A 125 6.93 25.97 -27.87
CA GLN A 125 7.91 26.70 -27.06
C GLN A 125 7.48 26.84 -25.60
N ASP A 126 6.17 26.88 -25.32
CA ASP A 126 5.64 26.93 -23.95
C ASP A 126 5.71 25.59 -23.22
N LEU A 127 5.84 24.48 -23.95
CA LEU A 127 5.97 23.14 -23.34
C LEU A 127 7.36 22.93 -22.72
N PRO A 128 7.46 22.23 -21.57
CA PRO A 128 8.74 21.81 -21.01
C PRO A 128 9.54 20.95 -22.00
N GLU A 129 10.86 21.15 -22.08
CA GLU A 129 11.75 20.44 -23.03
C GLU A 129 11.61 18.91 -22.98
N VAL A 130 11.29 18.35 -21.80
CA VAL A 130 11.16 16.89 -21.60
C VAL A 130 10.00 16.28 -22.39
N VAL A 131 8.94 17.06 -22.66
CA VAL A 131 7.71 16.58 -23.31
C VAL A 131 7.44 17.26 -24.65
N ARG A 132 8.28 18.21 -25.06
CA ARG A 132 8.12 19.00 -26.28
C ARG A 132 8.46 18.16 -27.52
N PRO A 133 7.49 17.84 -28.40
CA PRO A 133 7.78 17.21 -29.68
C PRO A 133 8.41 18.22 -30.66
N SER A 134 9.06 17.71 -31.71
CA SER A 134 9.51 18.58 -32.80
C SER A 134 8.32 19.06 -33.64
N PRO A 135 8.34 20.31 -34.16
CA PRO A 135 7.25 20.86 -34.97
C PRO A 135 6.89 19.98 -36.18
N SER A 136 7.90 19.44 -36.87
CA SER A 136 7.70 18.55 -38.02
C SER A 136 6.93 17.28 -37.68
N THR A 137 7.06 16.77 -36.45
CA THR A 137 6.30 15.59 -36.00
C THR A 137 4.82 15.90 -35.81
N VAL A 138 4.50 17.12 -35.37
CA VAL A 138 3.10 17.57 -35.19
C VAL A 138 2.47 17.88 -36.53
N LEU A 139 3.17 18.63 -37.38
CA LEU A 139 2.71 18.97 -38.73
C LEU A 139 2.46 17.73 -39.59
N ALA A 140 3.28 16.68 -39.45
CA ALA A 140 3.07 15.41 -40.16
C ALA A 140 1.80 14.64 -39.73
N LYS A 141 1.13 15.04 -38.64
CA LYS A 141 -0.12 14.42 -38.17
C LYS A 141 -1.37 15.20 -38.58
N LEU A 142 -1.22 16.39 -39.15
CA LEU A 142 -2.36 17.17 -39.63
C LEU A 142 -3.02 16.48 -40.84
N PRO A 143 -4.34 16.66 -41.03
CA PRO A 143 -5.03 16.14 -42.20
C PRO A 143 -4.48 16.76 -43.48
N THR A 144 -4.49 15.98 -44.57
CA THR A 144 -4.18 16.50 -45.91
C THR A 144 -5.38 17.27 -46.43
N CYS A 145 -5.13 18.52 -46.80
CA CYS A 145 -6.12 19.45 -47.33
C CYS A 145 -5.68 19.87 -48.73
N ASP A 146 -6.58 19.71 -49.70
CA ASP A 146 -6.37 20.04 -51.11
C ASP A 146 -6.86 21.47 -51.43
#